data_AF-A0ABD5WBC9-F1
#
_entry.id   AF-A0ABD5WBC9-F1
#
_cell.length_a   1.000
_cell.length_b   1.000
_cell.length_c   1.000
_cell.angle_alpha   90.00
_cell.angle_beta   90.00
_cell.angle_gamma   90.00
#
_symmetry.space_group_name_H-M   'P 1'
#
loop_
_entity.id
_entity.type
_entity.pdbx_description
1 polymer ?
#
loop_
_entity_poly.entity_id
_entity_poly.type
_entity_poly.pdbx_seq_one_letter_code
_entity_poly.pdbx_strand_id
1 'polypeptide(L)'
;MTDTALDTDADYDAVVVGGGVAGLTAATFLARADLATLVVAGDESILRRNAHLENVPGFPAGVNARLFVDMLRDQAETNGVEIRTGFVEGVTGEAGDFTLAVDDGTAVTAARVVAASWADADYLDGLGVAVRDAGSKRYVADHGLGRTSVDGVYAAGRIAERYHQAVVAAGHGAEAAITLLHDAEVPFYHDWVVPDGYFTDRGREVPPGCEEITAAEQERRAAESRETMREYFAEAHAERQRTHPSLVDDDLGRVDPEWYDDGGGGDGGTAAEDD
;
A
#
# COMPACT_ATOMS: atom_id res chain seq x y z
N MET A 1 11.96 -22.31 10.39
CA MET A 1 11.92 -20.88 10.08
C MET A 1 13.22 -20.31 10.59
N THR A 2 14.17 -20.14 9.68
CA THR A 2 15.38 -19.36 9.95
C THR A 2 14.92 -17.92 10.08
N ASP A 3 15.45 -17.20 11.06
CA ASP A 3 15.22 -15.78 11.28
C ASP A 3 15.58 -15.04 9.98
N THR A 4 14.57 -14.54 9.25
CA THR A 4 14.73 -13.78 7.99
C THR A 4 14.62 -12.28 8.25
N ALA A 5 14.72 -11.85 9.51
CA ALA A 5 14.98 -10.44 9.81
C ALA A 5 16.31 -10.08 9.15
N LEU A 6 16.33 -9.00 8.36
CA LEU A 6 17.59 -8.53 7.81
C LEU A 6 18.45 -8.05 8.98
N ASP A 7 19.75 -8.29 8.92
CA ASP A 7 20.69 -7.83 9.95
C ASP A 7 20.87 -6.31 9.81
N THR A 8 19.93 -5.55 10.38
CA THR A 8 19.88 -4.09 10.40
C THR A 8 19.54 -3.59 11.80
N ASP A 9 20.09 -2.43 12.17
CA ASP A 9 19.77 -1.72 13.41
C ASP A 9 18.49 -0.86 13.30
N ALA A 10 17.84 -0.84 12.13
CA ALA A 10 16.61 -0.10 11.89
C ALA A 10 15.40 -0.74 12.59
N ASP A 11 14.42 0.09 12.97
CA ASP A 11 13.16 -0.35 13.60
C ASP A 11 12.36 -1.29 12.68
N TYR A 12 12.46 -1.08 11.36
CA TYR A 12 11.77 -1.86 10.33
C TYR A 12 12.70 -2.25 9.19
N ASP A 13 12.50 -3.45 8.63
CA ASP A 13 13.15 -3.87 7.39
C ASP A 13 12.70 -3.00 6.20
N ALA A 14 11.43 -2.59 6.20
CA ALA A 14 10.85 -1.73 5.18
C ALA A 14 9.73 -0.83 5.72
N VAL A 15 9.74 0.43 5.29
CA VAL A 15 8.61 1.35 5.48
C VAL A 15 7.96 1.67 4.14
N VAL A 16 6.64 1.51 4.07
CA VAL A 16 5.82 1.85 2.92
C VAL A 16 5.09 3.17 3.19
N VAL A 17 5.33 4.18 2.36
CA VAL A 17 4.68 5.49 2.47
C VAL A 17 3.44 5.50 1.58
N GLY A 18 2.27 5.34 2.18
CA GLY A 18 0.96 5.37 1.53
C GLY A 18 0.10 4.13 1.76
N GLY A 19 -1.04 4.30 2.42
CA GLY A 19 -2.05 3.25 2.68
C GLY A 19 -3.02 2.97 1.53
N GLY A 20 -2.61 3.23 0.29
CA GLY A 20 -3.41 2.95 -0.91
C GLY A 20 -3.24 1.51 -1.40
N VAL A 21 -3.87 1.18 -2.53
CA VAL A 21 -3.81 -0.18 -3.11
C VAL A 21 -2.38 -0.64 -3.37
N ALA A 22 -1.53 0.23 -3.94
CA ALA A 22 -0.14 -0.11 -4.22
C ALA A 22 0.66 -0.38 -2.94
N GLY A 23 0.53 0.48 -1.93
CA GLY A 23 1.26 0.36 -0.68
C GLY A 23 0.82 -0.84 0.15
N LEU A 24 -0.50 -1.05 0.32
CA LEU A 24 -1.02 -2.21 1.04
C LEU A 24 -0.66 -3.54 0.35
N THR A 25 -0.65 -3.56 -0.99
CA THR A 25 -0.20 -4.74 -1.74
C THR A 25 1.30 -4.97 -1.53
N ALA A 26 2.13 -3.93 -1.66
CA ALA A 26 3.57 -4.04 -1.43
C ALA A 26 3.86 -4.54 0.00
N ALA A 27 3.23 -3.93 1.01
CA ALA A 27 3.42 -4.30 2.41
C ALA A 27 3.03 -5.75 2.69
N THR A 28 1.92 -6.22 2.11
CA THR A 28 1.52 -7.64 2.23
C THR A 28 2.60 -8.58 1.69
N PHE A 29 3.22 -8.25 0.56
CA PHE A 29 4.29 -9.08 0.00
C PHE A 29 5.56 -9.07 0.87
N LEU A 30 5.92 -7.91 1.42
CA LEU A 30 7.08 -7.78 2.30
C LEU A 30 6.88 -8.55 3.61
N ALA A 31 5.74 -8.38 4.27
CA ALA A 31 5.44 -9.08 5.51
C ALA A 31 5.32 -10.60 5.33
N ARG A 32 4.82 -11.06 4.17
CA ARG A 32 4.81 -12.50 3.82
C ARG A 32 6.19 -13.10 3.58
N ALA A 33 7.20 -12.27 3.38
CA ALA A 33 8.61 -12.66 3.35
C ALA A 33 9.27 -12.54 4.73
N ASP A 34 8.47 -12.43 5.81
CA ASP A 34 8.90 -12.24 7.19
C ASP A 34 9.67 -10.93 7.46
N LEU A 35 9.51 -9.90 6.60
CA LEU A 35 10.09 -8.58 6.86
C LEU A 35 9.22 -7.75 7.81
N ALA A 36 9.83 -7.17 8.84
CA ALA A 36 9.21 -6.17 9.71
C ALA A 36 8.81 -4.95 8.87
N THR A 37 7.51 -4.79 8.64
CA THR A 37 6.97 -3.84 7.66
C THR A 37 5.99 -2.88 8.33
N LEU A 38 6.24 -1.58 8.16
CA LEU A 38 5.33 -0.51 8.55
C LEU A 38 4.74 0.18 7.32
N VAL A 39 3.43 0.43 7.34
CA VAL A 39 2.76 1.36 6.42
C VAL A 39 2.45 2.65 7.15
N VAL A 40 2.97 3.78 6.66
CA VAL A 40 2.52 5.11 7.08
C VAL A 40 1.41 5.55 6.13
N ALA A 41 0.17 5.55 6.63
CA ALA A 41 -1.04 5.84 5.87
C ALA A 41 -1.56 7.23 6.22
N GLY A 42 -1.43 8.18 5.29
CA GLY A 42 -2.03 9.50 5.43
C GLY A 42 -3.53 9.47 5.15
N ASP A 43 -3.98 10.38 4.28
CA ASP A 43 -5.37 10.46 3.86
C ASP A 43 -5.96 9.14 3.34
N GLU A 44 -7.29 9.09 3.39
CA GLU A 44 -8.09 8.05 2.79
C GLU A 44 -7.70 7.81 1.32
N SER A 45 -7.48 6.54 0.95
CA SER A 45 -7.25 6.14 -0.44
C SER A 45 -8.32 6.72 -1.35
N ILE A 46 -7.91 7.46 -2.39
CA ILE A 46 -8.82 8.05 -3.39
C ILE A 46 -9.76 7.02 -4.02
N LEU A 47 -9.38 5.74 -4.03
CA LEU A 47 -10.20 4.67 -4.54
C LEU A 47 -11.54 4.58 -3.80
N ARG A 48 -11.56 4.84 -2.49
CA ARG A 48 -12.75 4.78 -1.64
C ARG A 48 -13.86 5.75 -2.07
N ARG A 49 -13.51 6.84 -2.76
CA ARG A 49 -14.45 7.84 -3.29
C ARG A 49 -15.25 7.35 -4.51
N ASN A 50 -14.81 6.27 -5.18
CA ASN A 50 -15.49 5.74 -6.36
C ASN A 50 -16.74 4.95 -5.96
N ALA A 51 -17.75 4.90 -6.81
CA ALA A 51 -19.02 4.23 -6.49
C ALA A 51 -18.92 2.71 -6.46
N HIS A 52 -18.26 2.13 -7.46
CA HIS A 52 -18.12 0.68 -7.64
C HIS A 52 -16.89 0.38 -8.51
N LEU A 53 -16.23 -0.74 -8.28
CA LEU A 53 -15.10 -1.20 -9.09
C LEU A 53 -15.54 -2.36 -9.98
N GLU A 54 -15.51 -2.19 -11.29
CA GLU A 54 -16.05 -3.17 -12.24
C GLU A 54 -14.98 -4.06 -12.89
N ASN A 55 -13.71 -3.67 -12.83
CA ASN A 55 -12.62 -4.27 -13.60
C ASN A 55 -11.48 -4.82 -12.73
N VAL A 56 -11.76 -5.16 -11.48
CA VAL A 56 -10.80 -5.88 -10.61
C VAL A 56 -11.03 -7.40 -10.78
N PRO A 57 -10.05 -8.15 -11.30
CA PRO A 57 -10.16 -9.60 -11.45
C PRO A 57 -10.46 -10.28 -10.11
N GLY A 58 -11.28 -11.33 -10.15
CA GLY A 58 -11.76 -12.02 -8.93
C GLY A 58 -13.12 -11.51 -8.43
N PHE A 59 -13.58 -10.34 -8.88
CA PHE A 59 -14.91 -9.80 -8.55
C PHE A 59 -15.79 -9.75 -9.80
N PRO A 60 -16.47 -10.86 -10.19
CA PRO A 60 -17.20 -10.95 -11.45
C PRO A 60 -18.41 -10.00 -11.56
N ALA A 61 -18.95 -9.52 -10.43
CA ALA A 61 -20.00 -8.50 -10.37
C ALA A 61 -19.46 -7.12 -9.96
N GLY A 62 -18.14 -6.96 -9.95
CA GLY A 62 -17.46 -5.85 -9.31
C GLY A 62 -17.52 -5.90 -7.78
N VAL A 63 -16.96 -4.87 -7.15
CA VAL A 63 -16.85 -4.77 -5.70
C VAL A 63 -17.00 -3.31 -5.24
N ASN A 64 -17.59 -3.11 -4.06
CA ASN A 64 -17.62 -1.81 -3.42
C ASN A 64 -16.18 -1.33 -3.17
N ALA A 65 -15.87 -0.10 -3.57
CA ALA A 65 -14.49 0.40 -3.53
C ALA A 65 -13.93 0.59 -2.12
N ARG A 66 -14.79 0.84 -1.11
CA ARG A 66 -14.38 0.97 0.30
C ARG A 66 -14.04 -0.41 0.86
N LEU A 67 -14.99 -1.34 0.72
CA LEU A 67 -14.81 -2.74 1.08
C LEU A 67 -13.54 -3.35 0.46
N PHE A 68 -13.25 -3.05 -0.81
CA PHE A 68 -12.02 -3.52 -1.44
C PHE A 68 -10.75 -3.02 -0.75
N VAL A 69 -10.73 -1.74 -0.32
CA VAL A 69 -9.58 -1.19 0.42
C VAL A 69 -9.53 -1.73 1.85
N ASP A 70 -10.67 -1.94 2.52
CA ASP A 70 -10.73 -2.60 3.84
C ASP A 70 -10.16 -4.01 3.77
N MET A 71 -10.59 -4.81 2.80
CA MET A 71 -10.08 -6.17 2.60
C MET A 71 -8.56 -6.19 2.35
N LEU A 72 -8.01 -5.20 1.63
CA LEU A 72 -6.56 -5.08 1.45
C LEU A 72 -5.84 -4.69 2.74
N ARG A 73 -6.44 -3.81 3.55
CA ARG A 73 -5.91 -3.37 4.83
C ARG A 73 -5.89 -4.54 5.83
N ASP A 74 -7.00 -5.24 5.96
CA ASP A 74 -7.14 -6.40 6.83
C ASP A 74 -6.21 -7.54 6.40
N GLN A 75 -6.04 -7.74 5.10
CA GLN A 75 -5.05 -8.69 4.58
C GLN A 75 -3.63 -8.31 5.00
N ALA A 76 -3.24 -7.04 4.87
CA ALA A 76 -1.93 -6.57 5.29
C ALA A 76 -1.71 -6.81 6.80
N GLU A 77 -2.63 -6.37 7.64
CA GLU A 77 -2.58 -6.55 9.11
C GLU A 77 -2.54 -8.03 9.50
N THR A 78 -3.34 -8.89 8.85
CA THR A 78 -3.35 -10.34 9.09
C THR A 78 -1.99 -11.00 8.75
N ASN A 79 -1.23 -10.44 7.81
CA ASN A 79 0.12 -10.90 7.48
C ASN A 79 1.20 -10.24 8.37
N GLY A 80 0.83 -9.43 9.37
CA GLY A 80 1.76 -8.84 10.34
C GLY A 80 2.26 -7.44 9.98
N VAL A 81 1.66 -6.77 9.01
CA VAL A 81 1.98 -5.36 8.70
C VAL A 81 1.48 -4.44 9.82
N GLU A 82 2.35 -3.58 10.32
CA GLU A 82 1.93 -2.47 11.18
C GLU A 82 1.42 -1.31 10.33
N ILE A 83 0.32 -0.68 10.73
CA ILE A 83 -0.25 0.47 10.03
C ILE A 83 -0.36 1.64 11.00
N ARG A 84 0.32 2.74 10.66
CA ARG A 84 0.26 4.01 11.38
C ARG A 84 -0.45 5.06 10.55
N THR A 85 -1.41 5.76 11.14
CA THR A 85 -1.99 6.95 10.52
C THR A 85 -1.03 8.13 10.65
N GLY A 86 -0.77 8.84 9.56
CA GLY A 86 0.07 10.03 9.55
C GLY A 86 0.66 10.32 8.16
N PHE A 87 1.32 11.47 8.03
CA PHE A 87 2.02 11.86 6.82
C PHE A 87 3.52 11.85 7.04
N VAL A 88 4.25 11.26 6.08
CA VAL A 88 5.71 11.39 6.06
C VAL A 88 6.05 12.76 5.48
N GLU A 89 6.69 13.60 6.27
CA GLU A 89 7.10 14.95 5.88
C GLU A 89 8.48 14.97 5.20
N GLY A 90 9.31 13.97 5.48
CA GLY A 90 10.65 13.89 4.92
C GLY A 90 11.32 12.55 5.18
N VAL A 91 12.19 12.17 4.25
CA VAL A 91 13.07 11.00 4.35
C VAL A 91 14.50 11.44 4.12
N THR A 92 15.40 10.96 4.98
CA THR A 92 16.84 11.19 4.89
C THR A 92 17.59 9.90 5.19
N GLY A 93 18.88 9.86 4.86
CA GLY A 93 19.74 8.69 5.10
C GLY A 93 20.12 7.96 3.81
N GLU A 94 20.48 6.70 3.94
CA GLU A 94 20.95 5.84 2.85
C GLU A 94 20.46 4.40 3.02
N ALA A 95 20.67 3.56 2.00
CA ALA A 95 20.23 2.17 2.03
C ALA A 95 20.73 1.46 3.29
N GLY A 96 19.80 0.89 4.07
CA GLY A 96 20.08 0.23 5.34
C GLY A 96 19.86 1.10 6.58
N ASP A 97 19.77 2.43 6.44
CA ASP A 97 19.61 3.38 7.56
C ASP A 97 18.86 4.66 7.10
N PHE A 98 17.60 4.49 6.69
CA PHE A 98 16.72 5.62 6.41
C PHE A 98 16.02 6.09 7.68
N THR A 99 15.86 7.40 7.83
CA THR A 99 15.00 8.01 8.85
C THR A 99 13.84 8.74 8.17
N LEU A 100 12.61 8.38 8.55
CA LEU A 100 11.38 9.02 8.08
C LEU A 100 10.79 9.87 9.22
N ALA A 101 10.58 11.16 8.95
CA ALA A 101 9.88 12.08 9.84
C ALA A 101 8.37 12.04 9.56
N VAL A 102 7.58 11.78 10.60
CA VAL A 102 6.12 11.74 10.57
C VAL A 102 5.55 13.04 11.17
N ASP A 103 4.45 13.52 10.64
CA ASP A 103 3.77 14.77 11.01
C ASP A 103 3.34 14.86 12.50
N ASP A 104 3.19 13.72 13.17
CA ASP A 104 2.96 13.66 14.62
C ASP A 104 4.23 13.90 15.48
N GLY A 105 5.36 14.23 14.84
CA GLY A 105 6.66 14.50 15.45
C GLY A 105 7.49 13.24 15.71
N THR A 106 7.02 12.06 15.33
CA THR A 106 7.77 10.81 15.47
C THR A 106 8.77 10.65 14.32
N ALA A 107 9.90 10.02 14.63
CA ALA A 107 10.83 9.51 13.62
C ALA A 107 10.80 7.97 13.65
N VAL A 108 10.78 7.34 12.50
CA VAL A 108 10.91 5.88 12.34
C VAL A 108 12.12 5.57 11.47
N THR A 109 12.87 4.52 11.83
CA THR A 109 14.01 4.08 11.04
C THR A 109 13.67 2.86 10.19
N ALA A 110 14.24 2.78 8.99
CA ALA A 110 13.97 1.70 8.05
C ALA A 110 15.20 1.34 7.24
N ALA A 111 15.42 0.05 6.96
CA ALA A 111 16.47 -0.33 6.02
C ALA A 111 16.12 0.05 4.57
N ARG A 112 14.83 0.04 4.21
CA ARG A 112 14.33 0.34 2.85
C ARG A 112 13.02 1.11 2.88
N VAL A 113 12.73 1.83 1.80
CA VAL A 113 11.52 2.64 1.66
C VAL A 113 10.79 2.29 0.37
N VAL A 114 9.47 2.08 0.46
CA VAL A 114 8.59 1.99 -0.71
C VAL A 114 7.70 3.23 -0.74
N ALA A 115 7.99 4.14 -1.66
CA ALA A 115 7.16 5.29 -1.98
C ALA A 115 5.92 4.82 -2.74
N ALA A 116 4.75 4.83 -2.09
CA ALA A 116 3.49 4.31 -2.65
C ALA A 116 2.33 5.32 -2.50
N SER A 117 2.65 6.60 -2.35
CA SER A 117 1.72 7.71 -2.21
C SER A 117 1.03 8.03 -3.55
N TRP A 118 0.23 9.10 -3.52
CA TRP A 118 -0.29 9.73 -4.74
C TRP A 118 0.86 10.36 -5.56
N ALA A 119 0.55 11.16 -6.58
CA ALA A 119 1.55 11.86 -7.39
C ALA A 119 2.15 13.08 -6.66
N ASP A 120 2.68 12.83 -5.47
CA ASP A 120 3.36 13.75 -4.57
C ASP A 120 4.57 13.02 -3.97
N ALA A 121 5.75 13.56 -4.23
CA ALA A 121 7.04 12.99 -3.88
C ALA A 121 7.91 13.95 -3.05
N ASP A 122 7.32 15.03 -2.51
CA ASP A 122 8.08 16.12 -1.87
C ASP A 122 8.85 15.62 -0.64
N TYR A 123 8.29 14.65 0.08
CA TYR A 123 8.96 13.99 1.22
C TYR A 123 10.26 13.25 0.85
N LEU A 124 10.54 13.03 -0.44
CA LEU A 124 11.78 12.39 -0.92
C LEU A 124 12.86 13.41 -1.31
N ASP A 125 12.59 14.72 -1.23
CA ASP A 125 13.54 15.76 -1.66
C ASP A 125 14.89 15.66 -0.92
N GLY A 126 14.87 15.22 0.35
CA GLY A 126 16.07 14.98 1.17
C GLY A 126 17.02 13.89 0.65
N LEU A 127 16.53 13.00 -0.22
CA LEU A 127 17.30 11.89 -0.80
C LEU A 127 17.82 12.17 -2.21
N GLY A 128 17.32 13.22 -2.88
CA GLY A 128 17.69 13.52 -4.27
C GLY A 128 17.21 12.47 -5.27
N VAL A 129 16.06 11.83 -5.00
CA VAL A 129 15.42 10.90 -5.95
C VAL A 129 15.09 11.63 -7.25
N ALA A 130 15.39 11.00 -8.39
CA ALA A 130 15.06 11.55 -9.70
C ALA A 130 13.53 11.65 -9.86
N VAL A 131 13.03 12.86 -10.12
CA VAL A 131 11.61 13.14 -10.26
C VAL A 131 11.29 13.82 -11.59
N ARG A 132 10.01 13.77 -11.96
CA ARG A 132 9.45 14.48 -13.11
C ARG A 132 8.20 15.24 -12.68
N ASP A 133 8.22 16.56 -12.85
CA ASP A 133 7.06 17.40 -12.60
C ASP A 133 6.09 17.41 -13.79
N ALA A 134 4.79 17.48 -13.50
CA ALA A 134 3.71 17.61 -14.47
C ALA A 134 2.56 18.45 -13.90
N GLY A 135 2.69 19.78 -13.99
CA GLY A 135 1.76 20.70 -13.34
C GLY A 135 1.90 20.61 -11.83
N SER A 136 0.79 20.36 -11.11
CA SER A 136 0.77 20.22 -9.65
C SER A 136 1.14 18.82 -9.15
N LYS A 137 1.72 17.97 -10.01
CA LYS A 137 2.02 16.56 -9.70
C LYS A 137 3.50 16.32 -9.87
N ARG A 138 4.08 15.57 -8.94
CA ARG A 138 5.47 15.16 -8.97
C ARG A 138 5.53 13.63 -8.96
N TYR A 139 6.22 13.07 -9.95
CA TYR A 139 6.36 11.62 -10.10
C TYR A 139 7.80 11.21 -9.86
N VAL A 140 8.00 10.06 -9.24
CA VAL A 140 9.32 9.42 -9.14
C VAL A 140 9.64 8.76 -10.48
N ALA A 141 10.83 9.01 -11.00
CA ALA A 141 11.31 8.37 -12.21
C ALA A 141 11.47 6.87 -11.98
N ASP A 142 10.96 6.07 -12.92
CA ASP A 142 11.07 4.62 -12.90
C ASP A 142 12.43 4.18 -13.44
N HIS A 143 13.22 3.49 -12.61
CA HIS A 143 14.48 2.86 -12.97
C HIS A 143 14.32 1.35 -13.26
N GLY A 144 13.08 0.89 -13.45
CA GLY A 144 12.72 -0.47 -13.81
C GLY A 144 12.35 -1.31 -12.59
N LEU A 145 11.28 -2.09 -12.74
CA LEU A 145 10.76 -3.01 -11.72
C LEU A 145 10.47 -2.32 -10.37
N GLY A 146 10.12 -1.03 -10.39
CA GLY A 146 9.84 -0.24 -9.19
C GLY A 146 11.07 0.36 -8.51
N ARG A 147 12.30 0.18 -9.02
CA ARG A 147 13.48 0.88 -8.49
C ARG A 147 13.42 2.38 -8.79
N THR A 148 14.05 3.17 -7.93
CA THR A 148 14.31 4.60 -8.15
C THR A 148 15.78 4.85 -8.49
N SER A 149 16.19 6.11 -8.54
CA SER A 149 17.60 6.49 -8.69
C SER A 149 18.42 6.35 -7.41
N VAL A 150 17.79 6.03 -6.27
CA VAL A 150 18.42 5.90 -4.95
C VAL A 150 18.28 4.46 -4.49
N ASP A 151 19.41 3.83 -4.16
CA ASP A 151 19.45 2.46 -3.65
C ASP A 151 18.63 2.34 -2.37
N GLY A 152 17.88 1.24 -2.21
CA GLY A 152 17.01 1.02 -1.06
C GLY A 152 15.69 1.82 -1.09
N VAL A 153 15.45 2.64 -2.12
CA VAL A 153 14.19 3.36 -2.33
C VAL A 153 13.49 2.85 -3.58
N TYR A 154 12.23 2.46 -3.41
CA TYR A 154 11.36 1.89 -4.44
C TYR A 154 10.12 2.77 -4.62
N ALA A 155 9.48 2.74 -5.79
CA ALA A 155 8.27 3.49 -6.09
C ALA A 155 7.17 2.58 -6.65
N ALA A 156 5.95 2.70 -6.13
CA ALA A 156 4.83 1.83 -6.44
C ALA A 156 3.55 2.60 -6.78
N GLY A 157 2.75 2.10 -7.71
CA GLY A 157 1.49 2.75 -8.11
C GLY A 157 1.65 4.13 -8.75
N ARG A 158 0.85 5.11 -8.29
CA ARG A 158 0.62 6.37 -9.01
C ARG A 158 1.82 7.31 -8.98
N ILE A 159 2.58 7.32 -7.89
CA ILE A 159 3.82 8.12 -7.76
C ILE A 159 4.85 7.75 -8.83
N ALA A 160 4.89 6.49 -9.28
CA ALA A 160 5.73 6.01 -10.38
C ALA A 160 5.05 6.14 -11.77
N GLU A 161 4.10 7.07 -11.90
CA GLU A 161 3.37 7.39 -13.14
C GLU A 161 2.60 6.22 -13.77
N ARG A 162 2.35 5.12 -13.05
CA ARG A 162 1.56 4.01 -13.58
C ARG A 162 0.14 4.43 -13.93
N TYR A 163 -0.46 3.68 -14.87
CA TYR A 163 -1.85 3.89 -15.27
C TYR A 163 -2.78 3.86 -14.05
N HIS A 164 -3.74 4.78 -14.06
CA HIS A 164 -4.61 5.01 -12.93
C HIS A 164 -5.73 3.96 -12.87
N GLN A 165 -5.39 2.75 -12.41
CA GLN A 165 -6.26 1.59 -12.27
C GLN A 165 -5.87 0.81 -11.01
N ALA A 166 -6.85 0.31 -10.25
CA ALA A 166 -6.58 -0.41 -8.99
C ALA A 166 -5.71 -1.65 -9.20
N VAL A 167 -6.01 -2.46 -10.21
CA VAL A 167 -5.23 -3.68 -10.52
C VAL A 167 -3.81 -3.37 -10.98
N VAL A 168 -3.59 -2.25 -11.68
CA VAL A 168 -2.25 -1.80 -12.07
C VAL A 168 -1.46 -1.33 -10.86
N ALA A 169 -2.11 -0.60 -9.94
CA ALA A 169 -1.50 -0.18 -8.69
C ALA A 169 -1.11 -1.39 -7.82
N ALA A 170 -1.99 -2.38 -7.68
CA ALA A 170 -1.72 -3.62 -6.97
C ALA A 170 -0.54 -4.38 -7.61
N GLY A 171 -0.58 -4.60 -8.92
CA GLY A 171 0.50 -5.29 -9.65
C GLY A 171 1.84 -4.58 -9.52
N HIS A 172 1.87 -3.26 -9.62
CA HIS A 172 3.12 -2.49 -9.44
C HIS A 172 3.60 -2.48 -7.98
N GLY A 173 2.68 -2.51 -7.01
CA GLY A 173 3.02 -2.69 -5.59
C GLY A 173 3.69 -4.04 -5.32
N ALA A 174 3.13 -5.11 -5.87
CA ALA A 174 3.74 -6.44 -5.80
C ALA A 174 5.10 -6.49 -6.52
N GLU A 175 5.22 -5.89 -7.71
CA GLU A 175 6.49 -5.82 -8.44
C GLU A 175 7.56 -5.08 -7.62
N ALA A 176 7.24 -3.91 -7.07
CA ALA A 176 8.18 -3.16 -6.24
C ALA A 176 8.62 -3.93 -4.99
N ALA A 177 7.70 -4.63 -4.31
CA ALA A 177 8.02 -5.45 -3.15
C ALA A 177 8.90 -6.66 -3.53
N ILE A 178 8.60 -7.37 -4.62
CA ILE A 178 9.42 -8.50 -5.08
C ILE A 178 10.82 -8.03 -5.47
N THR A 179 10.93 -6.87 -6.12
CA THR A 179 12.21 -6.27 -6.46
C THR A 179 13.01 -5.90 -5.21
N LEU A 180 12.36 -5.35 -4.19
CA LEU A 180 12.96 -5.07 -2.89
C LEU A 180 13.51 -6.36 -2.25
N LEU A 181 12.70 -7.43 -2.19
CA LEU A 181 13.12 -8.73 -1.65
C LEU A 181 14.31 -9.30 -2.40
N HIS A 182 14.30 -9.21 -3.74
CA HIS A 182 15.41 -9.64 -4.57
C HIS A 182 16.70 -8.86 -4.27
N ASP A 183 16.62 -7.54 -4.17
CA ASP A 183 17.78 -6.68 -3.87
C ASP A 183 18.28 -6.86 -2.42
N ALA A 184 17.41 -7.29 -1.52
CA ALA A 184 17.73 -7.66 -0.16
C ALA A 184 18.25 -9.11 -0.01
N GLU A 185 18.35 -9.86 -1.12
CA GLU A 185 18.71 -11.28 -1.13
C GLU A 185 17.82 -12.15 -0.23
N VAL A 186 16.58 -11.72 0.02
CA VAL A 186 15.60 -12.47 0.78
C VAL A 186 15.16 -13.69 -0.04
N PRO A 187 15.12 -14.90 0.55
CA PRO A 187 14.69 -16.10 -0.17
C PRO A 187 13.32 -15.91 -0.82
N PHE A 188 13.24 -16.23 -2.11
CA PHE A 188 12.00 -16.16 -2.85
C PHE A 188 10.94 -17.09 -2.25
N TYR A 189 9.70 -16.60 -2.15
CA TYR A 189 8.54 -17.40 -1.73
C TYR A 189 7.45 -17.35 -2.81
N HIS A 190 6.67 -18.42 -2.89
CA HIS A 190 5.52 -18.48 -3.79
C HIS A 190 4.24 -17.96 -3.09
N ASP A 191 3.39 -17.29 -3.85
CA ASP A 191 2.06 -16.86 -3.43
C ASP A 191 1.03 -18.01 -3.43
N TRP A 192 1.45 -19.22 -3.80
CA TRP A 192 0.64 -20.43 -3.82
C TRP A 192 1.29 -21.57 -3.04
N VAL A 193 0.43 -22.49 -2.59
CA VAL A 193 0.78 -23.73 -1.88
C VAL A 193 0.22 -24.91 -2.64
N VAL A 194 0.86 -26.07 -2.52
CA VAL A 194 0.46 -27.29 -3.24
C VAL A 194 -0.01 -28.38 -2.28
N PRO A 195 -0.82 -29.35 -2.74
CA PRO A 195 -1.14 -30.52 -1.94
C PRO A 195 0.09 -31.36 -1.61
N ASP A 196 0.06 -32.03 -0.47
CA ASP A 196 1.05 -33.02 -0.04
C ASP A 196 1.30 -34.06 -1.15
N GLY A 197 2.56 -34.42 -1.36
CA GLY A 197 2.99 -35.31 -2.45
C GLY A 197 3.22 -34.63 -3.81
N TYR A 198 2.85 -33.35 -4.00
CA TYR A 198 2.92 -32.71 -5.33
C TYR A 198 4.33 -32.77 -5.94
N PHE A 199 5.38 -32.46 -5.20
CA PHE A 199 6.79 -32.63 -5.55
C PHE A 199 7.32 -33.96 -5.03
N THR A 200 7.05 -34.27 -3.76
CA THR A 200 7.68 -35.38 -3.04
C THR A 200 7.34 -36.76 -3.60
N ASP A 201 6.09 -37.01 -4.03
CA ASP A 201 5.71 -38.30 -4.66
C ASP A 201 6.32 -38.48 -6.05
N ARG A 202 6.81 -37.39 -6.67
CA ARG A 202 7.58 -37.44 -7.92
C ARG A 202 9.09 -37.57 -7.69
N GLY A 203 9.50 -37.85 -6.45
CA GLY A 203 10.92 -37.97 -6.06
C GLY A 203 11.68 -36.65 -6.16
N ARG A 204 11.00 -35.52 -6.00
CA ARG A 204 11.61 -34.18 -5.99
C ARG A 204 11.54 -33.59 -4.59
N GLU A 205 12.58 -32.86 -4.21
CA GLU A 205 12.52 -32.00 -3.02
C GLU A 205 11.54 -30.84 -3.28
N VAL A 206 10.89 -30.39 -2.21
CA VAL A 206 10.04 -29.19 -2.25
C VAL A 206 10.95 -27.99 -2.55
N PRO A 207 10.73 -27.23 -3.64
CA PRO A 207 11.57 -26.09 -3.95
C PRO A 207 11.57 -25.05 -2.82
N PRO A 208 12.67 -24.30 -2.63
CA PRO A 208 12.68 -23.16 -1.71
C PRO A 208 11.50 -22.23 -1.99
N GLY A 209 10.80 -21.80 -0.94
CA GLY A 209 9.64 -20.92 -1.07
C GLY A 209 8.32 -21.61 -1.43
N CYS A 210 8.31 -22.92 -1.67
CA CYS A 210 7.09 -23.71 -1.84
C CYS A 210 6.67 -24.37 -0.51
N GLU A 211 5.36 -24.57 -0.34
CA GLU A 211 4.78 -25.34 0.76
C GLU A 211 3.93 -26.49 0.20
N GLU A 212 4.12 -27.70 0.74
CA GLU A 212 3.19 -28.83 0.58
C GLU A 212 2.28 -28.92 1.81
N ILE A 213 0.96 -28.92 1.60
CA ILE A 213 -0.03 -28.96 2.68
C ILE A 213 -0.89 -30.23 2.61
N THR A 214 -1.21 -30.77 3.78
CA THR A 214 -2.10 -31.93 3.90
C THR A 214 -3.51 -31.60 3.40
N ALA A 215 -4.28 -32.62 3.02
CA ALA A 215 -5.68 -32.44 2.63
C ALA A 215 -6.53 -31.80 3.74
N ALA A 216 -6.24 -32.12 5.01
CA ALA A 216 -6.94 -31.52 6.15
C ALA A 216 -6.63 -30.01 6.29
N GLU A 217 -5.37 -29.61 6.07
CA GLU A 217 -4.98 -28.21 6.09
C GLU A 217 -5.56 -27.44 4.90
N GLN A 218 -5.60 -28.06 3.71
CA GLN A 218 -6.27 -27.50 2.55
C GLN A 218 -7.75 -27.26 2.82
N GLU A 219 -8.47 -28.23 3.41
CA GLU A 219 -9.88 -28.09 3.75
C GLU A 219 -10.11 -26.99 4.78
N ARG A 220 -9.25 -26.90 5.80
CA ARG A 220 -9.29 -25.86 6.83
C ARG A 220 -9.13 -24.46 6.22
N ARG A 221 -8.05 -24.22 5.46
CA ARG A 221 -7.80 -22.92 4.78
C ARG A 221 -8.94 -22.57 3.82
N ALA A 222 -9.49 -23.55 3.11
CA ALA A 222 -10.63 -23.33 2.21
C ALA A 222 -11.94 -23.00 2.96
N ALA A 223 -12.17 -23.58 4.14
CA ALA A 223 -13.32 -23.24 4.98
C ALA A 223 -13.23 -21.82 5.51
N GLU A 224 -12.06 -21.47 6.06
CA GLU A 224 -11.74 -20.13 6.55
C GLU A 224 -11.94 -19.07 5.45
N SER A 225 -11.32 -19.26 4.27
CA SER A 225 -11.51 -18.36 3.13
C SER A 225 -12.97 -18.16 2.73
N ARG A 226 -13.77 -19.23 2.70
CA ARG A 226 -15.21 -19.13 2.38
C ARG A 226 -15.99 -18.38 3.44
N GLU A 227 -15.68 -18.58 4.72
CA GLU A 227 -16.35 -17.93 5.84
C GLU A 227 -16.03 -16.43 5.85
N THR A 228 -14.76 -16.06 5.81
CA THR A 228 -14.30 -14.66 5.74
C THR A 228 -14.93 -13.92 4.56
N MET A 229 -14.95 -14.54 3.36
CA MET A 229 -15.57 -13.92 2.19
C MET A 229 -17.10 -13.83 2.30
N ARG A 230 -17.77 -14.71 3.06
CA ARG A 230 -19.20 -14.54 3.33
C ARG A 230 -19.45 -13.36 4.26
N GLU A 231 -18.62 -13.19 5.27
CA GLU A 231 -18.73 -12.11 6.25
C GLU A 231 -18.56 -10.74 5.59
N TYR A 232 -17.50 -10.54 4.80
CA TYR A 232 -17.27 -9.27 4.08
C TYR A 232 -18.42 -8.84 3.17
N PHE A 233 -19.16 -9.81 2.63
CA PHE A 233 -20.22 -9.57 1.65
C PHE A 233 -21.63 -9.81 2.21
N ALA A 234 -21.75 -10.06 3.52
CA ALA A 234 -23.04 -10.34 4.16
C ALA A 234 -23.95 -9.11 4.21
N GLU A 235 -23.36 -7.94 4.43
CA GLU A 235 -24.06 -6.67 4.62
C GLU A 235 -23.50 -5.59 3.69
N ALA A 236 -24.27 -4.52 3.48
CA ALA A 236 -23.75 -3.35 2.79
C ALA A 236 -22.63 -2.69 3.62
N HIS A 237 -21.67 -2.08 2.94
CA HIS A 237 -20.63 -1.30 3.61
C HIS A 237 -21.25 -0.22 4.50
N ALA A 238 -20.79 -0.14 5.76
CA ALA A 238 -21.40 0.71 6.78
C ALA A 238 -21.26 2.21 6.47
N GLU A 239 -20.12 2.61 5.91
CA GLU A 239 -19.88 4.00 5.50
C GLU A 239 -20.51 4.29 4.14
N ARG A 240 -21.12 5.48 4.03
CA ARG A 240 -21.60 6.00 2.75
C ARG A 240 -20.44 6.39 1.86
N GLN A 241 -20.65 6.27 0.55
CA GLN A 241 -19.72 6.83 -0.43
C GLN A 241 -19.63 8.34 -0.24
N ARG A 242 -18.41 8.83 0.00
CA ARG A 242 -18.09 10.25 0.04
C ARG A 242 -17.80 10.80 -1.35
N THR A 243 -18.17 12.05 -1.59
CA THR A 243 -17.94 12.74 -2.86
C THR A 243 -16.58 13.47 -2.89
N HIS A 244 -16.25 14.14 -3.99
CA HIS A 244 -14.97 14.86 -4.10
C HIS A 244 -14.90 16.06 -3.12
N PRO A 245 -13.77 16.30 -2.42
CA PRO A 245 -13.64 17.39 -1.44
C PRO A 245 -13.78 18.82 -2.00
N SER A 246 -13.78 19.00 -3.32
CA SER A 246 -14.04 20.30 -3.92
C SER A 246 -15.53 20.62 -4.05
N LEU A 247 -16.41 19.69 -3.67
CA LEU A 247 -17.86 19.90 -3.65
C LEU A 247 -18.24 20.38 -2.24
N VAL A 248 -18.47 21.69 -2.14
CA VAL A 248 -18.70 22.40 -0.86
C VAL A 248 -20.17 22.71 -0.59
N ASP A 249 -21.05 22.48 -1.56
CA ASP A 249 -22.50 22.60 -1.43
C ASP A 249 -23.11 21.64 -2.45
N ASP A 250 -23.78 20.59 -1.98
CA ASP A 250 -24.62 19.81 -2.88
C ASP A 250 -26.04 19.66 -2.35
N ASP A 251 -27.00 19.99 -3.21
CA ASP A 251 -28.43 19.85 -2.93
C ASP A 251 -28.87 18.37 -2.79
N LEU A 252 -27.93 17.44 -2.95
CA LEU A 252 -28.13 15.99 -2.91
C LEU A 252 -27.71 15.38 -1.56
N GLY A 253 -27.18 16.17 -0.62
CA GLY A 253 -26.73 15.72 0.69
C GLY A 253 -25.57 14.71 0.67
N ARG A 254 -24.69 14.75 -0.34
CA ARG A 254 -23.52 13.85 -0.48
C ARG A 254 -22.24 14.46 0.07
N VAL A 255 -22.31 15.68 0.59
CA VAL A 255 -21.23 16.36 1.32
C VAL A 255 -21.40 16.07 2.81
N ASP A 256 -20.35 15.58 3.46
CA ASP A 256 -20.32 15.34 4.91
C ASP A 256 -19.90 16.65 5.61
N PRO A 257 -20.77 17.29 6.41
CA PRO A 257 -20.48 18.58 7.03
C PRO A 257 -19.39 18.50 8.11
N GLU A 258 -19.15 17.32 8.72
CA GLU A 258 -18.11 17.15 9.77
C GLU A 258 -16.69 17.32 9.22
N TRP A 259 -16.50 17.22 7.89
CA TRP A 259 -15.20 17.34 7.23
C TRP A 259 -14.74 18.79 6.99
N TYR A 260 -15.63 19.78 7.11
CA TYR A 260 -15.32 21.19 6.88
C TYR A 260 -15.21 22.01 8.17
N ASP A 261 -15.44 21.39 9.33
CA ASP A 261 -15.44 22.08 10.63
C ASP A 261 -14.12 21.95 11.40
N ASP A 262 -13.09 21.28 10.84
CA ASP A 262 -11.76 21.23 11.45
C ASP A 262 -10.86 22.35 10.87
N GLY A 263 -10.77 23.43 11.63
CA GLY A 263 -10.31 24.74 11.17
C GLY A 263 -8.84 24.85 10.75
N GLY A 264 -8.66 25.51 9.61
CA GLY A 264 -7.46 26.29 9.25
C GLY A 264 -7.89 27.59 8.56
N GLY A 265 -7.91 28.70 9.30
CA GLY A 265 -8.40 30.01 8.82
C GLY A 265 -7.33 30.93 8.21
N GLY A 266 -7.83 32.00 7.56
CA GLY A 266 -7.12 33.23 7.13
C GLY A 266 -6.60 33.15 5.69
N ASP A 267 -6.81 34.10 4.78
CA ASP A 267 -6.94 35.57 4.84
C ASP A 267 -7.61 35.98 3.49
N GLY A 268 -8.55 36.90 3.35
CA GLY A 268 -8.43 38.33 3.63
C GLY A 268 -8.41 39.16 2.32
N GLY A 269 -9.50 39.89 2.04
CA GLY A 269 -9.55 41.04 1.11
C GLY A 269 -9.79 40.70 -0.37
N THR A 270 -10.60 41.42 -1.14
CA THR A 270 -10.97 42.84 -1.05
C THR A 270 -12.35 43.09 -1.66
N ALA A 271 -13.17 43.86 -0.94
CA ALA A 271 -14.20 44.69 -1.53
C ALA A 271 -13.56 45.75 -2.45
N ALA A 272 -14.22 46.04 -3.57
CA ALA A 272 -14.12 47.32 -4.25
C ALA A 272 -15.55 47.70 -4.69
N GLU A 273 -16.12 48.64 -3.93
CA GLU A 273 -17.21 49.51 -4.35
C GLU A 273 -16.72 50.54 -5.40
N ASP A 274 -17.71 51.15 -6.05
CA ASP A 274 -17.69 52.31 -6.98
C ASP A 274 -17.15 52.02 -8.40
N ASP A 275 -17.91 52.17 -9.49
CA ASP A 275 -18.83 53.24 -9.92
C ASP A 275 -19.96 52.72 -10.86
#